data_AF-A0A850TD08-F1
#
_entry.id   AF-A0A850TD08-F1
#
_cell.length_a   1.000
_cell.length_b   1.000
_cell.length_c   1.000
_cell.angle_alpha   90.00
_cell.angle_beta   90.00
_cell.angle_gamma   90.00
#
_symmetry.space_group_name_H-M   'P 1'
#
loop_
_entity.id
_entity.type
_entity.pdbx_description
1 polymer ?
#
loop_
_entity_poly.entity_id
_entity_poly.type
_entity_poly.pdbx_seq_one_letter_code
_entity_poly.pdbx_strand_id
1 'polypeptide(L)'
;METIPWTIELGLSQTELTELIGLGVAIILFEGGMDLKLGEVRRVGHGVGRLTILGPPLAWIFDALAAHFIAGLSWPVAWVLGAILVVSGPTVILPGAFPFSRPTE
;
A
#
# COMPACT_ATOMS: atom_id res chain seq x y z
N MET A 1 -35.59 -11.23 -9.58
CA MET A 1 -34.22 -10.91 -9.14
C MET A 1 -33.88 -11.91 -8.06
N GLU A 2 -33.29 -13.05 -8.44
CA GLU A 2 -32.85 -14.05 -7.48
C GLU A 2 -31.65 -13.48 -6.71
N THR A 3 -31.76 -13.44 -5.39
CA THR A 3 -30.66 -13.09 -4.48
C THR A 3 -29.55 -14.11 -4.69
N ILE A 4 -28.36 -13.64 -5.05
CA ILE A 4 -27.18 -14.49 -5.24
C ILE A 4 -26.89 -15.20 -3.90
N PRO A 5 -26.94 -16.54 -3.80
CA PRO A 5 -26.86 -17.26 -2.52
C PRO A 5 -25.50 -17.15 -1.80
N TRP A 6 -24.53 -16.44 -2.39
CA TRP A 6 -23.17 -16.28 -1.89
C TRP A 6 -22.87 -14.87 -1.35
N THR A 7 -23.85 -13.96 -1.30
CA THR A 7 -23.65 -12.64 -0.66
C THR A 7 -23.74 -12.79 0.86
N ILE A 8 -22.57 -12.88 1.52
CA ILE A 8 -22.47 -12.74 2.96
C ILE A 8 -22.70 -11.26 3.30
N GLU A 9 -23.91 -10.90 3.72
CA GLU A 9 -24.17 -9.57 4.27
C GLU A 9 -23.61 -9.53 5.69
N LEU A 10 -22.37 -9.06 5.83
CA LEU A 10 -21.62 -9.05 7.09
C LEU A 10 -22.28 -8.24 8.22
N GLY A 11 -23.41 -7.57 7.98
CA GLY A 11 -24.19 -6.86 9.00
C GLY A 11 -23.45 -5.73 9.71
N LEU A 12 -22.25 -5.38 9.25
CA LEU A 12 -21.40 -4.35 9.86
C LEU A 12 -21.92 -2.97 9.51
N SER A 13 -22.03 -2.12 10.53
CA SER A 13 -22.23 -0.69 10.38
C SER A 13 -20.99 -0.02 9.76
N GLN A 14 -21.20 1.16 9.16
CA GLN A 14 -20.11 1.95 8.56
C GLN A 14 -19.01 2.29 9.58
N THR A 15 -19.39 2.44 10.85
CA THR A 15 -18.46 2.71 11.96
C THR A 15 -17.59 1.49 12.25
N GLU A 16 -18.20 0.31 12.40
CA GLU A 16 -17.45 -0.94 12.66
C GLU A 16 -16.48 -1.27 11.53
N LEU A 17 -16.86 -1.00 10.28
CA LEU A 17 -15.97 -1.15 9.14
C LEU A 17 -14.76 -0.19 9.21
N THR A 18 -15.01 1.08 9.55
CA THR A 18 -13.95 2.09 9.65
C THR A 18 -12.98 1.76 10.79
N GLU A 19 -13.50 1.28 11.92
CA GLU A 19 -12.70 0.82 13.06
C GLU A 19 -11.83 -0.38 12.69
N LEU A 20 -12.39 -1.37 11.99
CA LEU A 20 -11.66 -2.56 11.56
C LEU A 20 -10.55 -2.20 10.57
N ILE A 21 -10.81 -1.28 9.62
CA ILE A 21 -9.79 -0.75 8.70
C ILE A 21 -8.69 -0.06 9.49
N GLY A 22 -9.05 0.81 10.45
CA GLY A 22 -8.08 1.51 11.29
C GLY A 22 -7.20 0.55 12.09
N LEU A 23 -7.80 -0.49 12.69
CA LEU A 23 -7.09 -1.56 13.40
C LEU A 23 -6.13 -2.31 12.46
N GLY A 24 -6.60 -2.69 11.26
CA GLY A 24 -5.78 -3.38 10.27
C GLY A 24 -4.58 -2.54 9.82
N VAL A 25 -4.80 -1.25 9.52
CA VAL A 25 -3.72 -0.32 9.17
C VAL A 25 -2.72 -0.17 10.33
N ALA A 26 -3.21 -0.04 11.57
CA ALA A 26 -2.34 0.07 12.73
C ALA A 26 -1.47 -1.18 12.92
N ILE A 27 -2.04 -2.38 12.76
CA ILE A 27 -1.30 -3.65 12.86
C ILE A 27 -0.23 -3.74 11.77
N ILE A 28 -0.58 -3.47 10.51
CA ILE A 28 0.37 -3.55 9.37
C ILE A 28 1.54 -2.57 9.55
N LEU A 29 1.25 -1.34 9.98
CA LEU A 29 2.29 -0.34 10.24
C LEU A 29 3.17 -0.73 11.44
N PHE A 30 2.57 -1.32 12.47
CA PHE A 30 3.29 -1.79 13.64
C PHE A 30 4.21 -2.98 13.31
N GLU A 31 3.71 -3.96 12.56
CA GLU A 31 4.47 -5.11 12.10
C GLU A 31 5.66 -4.68 11.24
N GLY A 32 5.42 -3.83 10.23
CA GLY A 32 6.48 -3.31 9.38
C GLY A 32 7.48 -2.40 10.11
N GLY A 33 7.02 -1.68 11.14
CA GLY A 33 7.85 -0.79 11.95
C GLY A 33 8.72 -1.51 12.98
N MET A 34 8.22 -2.59 13.60
CA MET A 34 8.98 -3.36 14.59
C MET A 34 10.17 -4.12 13.99
N ASP A 35 10.04 -4.60 12.76
CA ASP A 35 11.13 -5.30 12.04
C ASP A 35 12.22 -4.32 11.52
N LEU A 36 11.97 -3.00 11.61
CA LEU A 36 12.85 -1.98 11.07
C LEU A 36 14.15 -1.85 11.89
N LYS A 37 15.29 -2.17 11.26
CA LYS A 37 16.62 -1.96 11.83
C LYS A 37 17.05 -0.49 11.74
N LEU A 38 16.69 0.32 12.73
CA LEU A 38 16.97 1.77 12.78
C LEU A 38 18.45 2.14 12.52
N GLY A 39 19.39 1.34 13.00
CA GLY A 39 20.82 1.56 12.76
C GLY A 39 21.21 1.43 11.28
N GLU A 40 20.60 0.49 10.56
CA GLU A 40 20.82 0.28 9.13
C GLU A 40 20.14 1.39 8.33
N VAL A 41 18.89 1.73 8.66
CA VAL A 41 18.17 2.86 8.07
C VAL A 41 18.97 4.15 8.22
N ARG A 42 19.60 4.40 9.37
CA ARG A 42 20.44 5.59 9.57
C ARG A 42 21.70 5.57 8.69
N ARG A 43 22.30 4.40 8.47
CA ARG A 43 23.47 4.22 7.60
C ARG A 43 23.16 4.48 6.12
N VAL A 44 22.00 4.03 5.64
CA VAL A 44 21.52 4.28 4.25
C VAL A 44 20.56 5.47 4.16
N GLY A 45 20.43 6.24 5.23
CA GLY A 45 19.27 7.11 5.48
C GLY A 45 19.12 8.26 4.50
N HIS A 46 20.21 8.73 3.89
CA HIS A 46 20.10 9.76 2.86
C HIS A 46 19.40 9.25 1.60
N GLY A 47 19.66 8.00 1.19
CA GLY A 47 18.98 7.37 0.06
C GLY A 47 17.52 7.09 0.38
N VAL A 48 17.27 6.41 1.50
CA VAL A 48 15.92 6.08 1.95
C VAL A 48 15.07 7.35 2.12
N GLY A 49 15.62 8.38 2.76
CA GLY A 49 14.92 9.66 2.95
C GLY A 49 14.53 10.32 1.63
N ARG A 50 15.40 10.33 0.61
CA ARG A 50 15.05 10.86 -0.71
C ARG A 50 13.94 10.05 -1.38
N LEU A 51 14.01 8.72 -1.30
CA LEU A 51 12.97 7.85 -1.84
C LEU A 51 11.62 8.04 -1.13
N THR A 52 11.61 8.18 0.19
CA THR A 52 10.36 8.31 0.97
C THR A 52 9.79 9.73 0.99
N ILE A 53 10.62 10.77 0.89
CA ILE A 53 10.16 12.17 0.93
C ILE A 53 9.79 12.67 -0.46
N LEU A 54 10.59 12.37 -1.49
CA LEU A 54 10.34 12.87 -2.85
C LEU A 54 9.54 11.87 -3.70
N GLY A 55 9.74 10.57 -3.49
CA GLY A 55 9.10 9.53 -4.29
C GLY A 55 7.56 9.60 -4.22
N PRO A 56 6.94 9.53 -3.03
CA PRO A 56 5.48 9.51 -2.93
C PRO A 56 4.80 10.76 -3.49
N PRO A 57 5.24 12.01 -3.20
CA PRO A 57 4.60 13.18 -3.81
C PRO A 57 4.71 13.19 -5.34
N LEU A 58 5.85 12.76 -5.89
CA LEU A 58 6.03 12.67 -7.35
C LEU A 58 5.13 11.61 -7.95
N ALA A 59 5.15 10.38 -7.43
CA ALA A 59 4.33 9.28 -7.90
C ALA A 59 2.83 9.61 -7.79
N TRP A 60 2.40 10.18 -6.66
CA TRP A 60 1.03 10.65 -6.45
C TRP A 60 0.57 11.63 -7.53
N ILE A 61 1.40 12.62 -7.86
CA ILE A 61 1.11 13.60 -8.91
C ILE A 61 1.02 12.91 -10.27
N PHE A 62 1.98 12.04 -10.61
CA PHE A 62 1.95 11.33 -11.88
C PHE A 62 0.74 10.41 -12.01
N ASP A 63 0.36 9.69 -10.95
CA ASP A 63 -0.82 8.84 -10.91
C ASP A 63 -2.10 9.66 -11.07
N ALA A 64 -2.21 10.79 -10.39
CA ALA A 64 -3.37 11.69 -10.52
C ALA A 64 -3.44 12.32 -11.93
N LEU A 65 -2.32 12.73 -12.51
CA LEU A 65 -2.27 13.24 -13.88
C LEU A 65 -2.66 12.15 -14.88
N ALA A 66 -2.15 10.93 -14.72
CA ALA A 66 -2.53 9.79 -15.54
C ALA A 66 -4.04 9.49 -15.42
N ALA A 67 -4.57 9.46 -14.20
CA ALA A 67 -5.98 9.27 -13.93
C ALA A 67 -6.86 10.34 -14.60
N HIS A 68 -6.43 11.60 -14.58
CA HIS A 68 -7.18 12.69 -15.22
C HIS A 68 -7.07 12.66 -16.75
N PHE A 69 -5.85 12.62 -17.29
CA PHE A 69 -5.60 12.80 -18.73
C PHE A 69 -5.73 11.51 -19.55
N ILE A 70 -5.47 10.34 -18.97
CA ILE A 70 -5.57 9.04 -19.66
C ILE A 70 -6.93 8.40 -19.41
N ALA A 71 -7.37 8.35 -18.16
CA ALA A 71 -8.64 7.72 -17.78
C ALA A 71 -9.85 8.67 -17.79
N GLY A 72 -9.64 9.98 -17.99
CA GLY A 72 -10.72 10.97 -18.11
C GLY A 72 -11.45 11.26 -16.80
N LEU A 73 -10.86 10.94 -15.64
CA LEU A 73 -11.49 11.12 -14.33
C LEU A 73 -11.52 12.61 -13.94
N SER A 74 -12.52 13.02 -13.16
CA SER A 74 -12.56 14.39 -12.62
C SER A 74 -11.38 14.63 -11.67
N TRP A 75 -10.92 15.87 -11.55
CA TRP A 75 -9.80 16.23 -10.67
C TRP A 75 -9.95 15.71 -9.23
N PRO A 76 -11.10 15.86 -8.54
CA PRO A 76 -11.25 15.34 -7.19
C PRO A 76 -11.05 13.82 -7.10
N VAL A 77 -11.58 13.06 -8.07
CA VAL A 77 -11.45 11.60 -8.12
C VAL A 77 -10.02 11.20 -8.45
N ALA A 78 -9.39 11.88 -9.41
CA ALA A 78 -8.03 11.61 -9.82
C ALA A 78 -7.01 11.79 -8.68
N TRP A 79 -7.16 12.84 -7.86
CA TRP A 79 -6.31 13.06 -6.69
C TRP A 79 -6.47 11.96 -5.64
N VAL A 80 -7.71 11.55 -5.35
CA VAL A 80 -7.99 10.46 -4.41
C VAL A 80 -7.43 9.13 -4.93
N LEU A 81 -7.66 8.83 -6.21
CA LEU A 81 -7.16 7.61 -6.83
C LEU A 81 -5.63 7.55 -6.78
N GLY A 82 -4.96 8.65 -7.14
CA GLY A 82 -3.51 8.74 -7.00
C GLY A 82 -3.07 8.46 -5.56
N ALA A 83 -3.78 9.00 -4.55
CA ALA A 83 -3.39 8.85 -3.15
C ALA A 83 -3.51 7.41 -2.66
N ILE A 84 -4.41 6.63 -3.26
CA ILE A 84 -4.55 5.20 -3.00
C ILE A 84 -3.43 4.42 -3.71
N LEU A 85 -3.11 4.77 -4.96
CA LEU A 85 -2.14 4.04 -5.78
C LEU A 85 -0.68 4.24 -5.37
N VAL A 86 -0.34 5.41 -4.82
CA VAL A 86 1.03 5.72 -4.39
C VAL A 86 1.56 4.77 -3.29
N VAL A 87 0.66 4.13 -2.54
CA VAL A 87 1.02 3.25 -1.42
C VAL A 87 1.45 1.88 -1.95
N SER A 88 2.75 1.60 -1.92
CA SER A 88 3.33 0.29 -2.22
C SER A 88 3.79 -0.43 -0.95
N GLY A 89 3.50 -1.73 -0.82
CA GLY A 89 3.97 -2.55 0.30
C GLY A 89 5.32 -3.23 -0.01
N PRO A 90 6.26 -3.36 0.96
CA PRO A 90 7.52 -4.08 0.75
C PRO A 90 7.32 -5.58 0.45
N THR A 91 6.14 -6.11 0.78
CA THR A 91 5.72 -7.50 0.55
C THR A 91 5.72 -7.91 -0.93
N VAL A 92 5.58 -6.97 -1.87
CA VAL A 92 5.67 -7.31 -3.32
C VAL A 92 7.11 -7.40 -3.81
N ILE A 93 8.06 -6.78 -3.10
CA ILE A 93 9.47 -6.66 -3.53
C ILE A 93 10.35 -7.70 -2.82
N LEU A 94 9.97 -8.08 -1.60
CA LEU A 94 10.61 -9.13 -0.81
C LEU A 94 9.63 -10.30 -0.62
N PRO A 95 9.30 -11.06 -1.69
CA PRO A 95 8.60 -12.33 -1.49
C PRO A 95 9.56 -13.25 -0.73
N GLY A 96 9.07 -13.80 0.39
CA GLY A 96 9.85 -14.51 1.39
C GLY A 96 10.99 -15.33 0.80
N ALA A 97 12.22 -15.02 1.25
CA ALA A 97 13.45 -15.78 1.07
C ALA A 97 13.35 -16.93 0.05
N PHE A 98 13.50 -16.64 -1.24
CA PHE A 98 13.55 -17.64 -2.31
C PHE A 98 14.63 -18.69 -1.94
N PRO A 99 14.30 -19.93 -1.53
CA PRO A 99 15.29 -20.93 -1.19
C PRO A 99 15.68 -21.65 -2.49
N PHE A 100 16.35 -20.94 -3.40
CA PHE A 100 17.03 -21.58 -4.54
C PHE A 100 18.49 -21.87 -4.16
N SER A 101 18.64 -22.71 -3.16
CA SER A 101 19.88 -23.42 -2.81
C SER A 101 19.53 -24.90 -2.86
N ARG A 102 20.07 -25.79 -3.70
CA ARG A 102 21.12 -25.81 -4.72
C ARG A 102 20.74 -26.92 -5.73
N PRO A 103 21.28 -26.98 -6.95
CA PRO A 103 21.38 -28.26 -7.63
C PRO A 103 22.33 -29.14 -6.81
N THR A 104 21.87 -30.32 -6.44
CA THR A 104 22.72 -31.41 -5.97
C THR A 104 23.54 -31.93 -7.15
N GLU A 105 24.81 -31.53 -7.21
CA GLU A 105 25.93 -32.37 -7.64
C GLU A 105 27.10 -32.13 -6.69
#